data_AF-A0A3M1Q2W6-F1
#
_entry.id   AF-A0A3M1Q2W6-F1
#
_cell.length_a   1.000
_cell.length_b   1.000
_cell.length_c   1.000
_cell.angle_alpha   90.00
_cell.angle_beta   90.00
_cell.angle_gamma   90.00
#
_symmetry.space_group_name_H-M   'P 1'
#
loop_
_entity.id
_entity.type
_entity.pdbx_description
1 polymer ?
#
loop_
_entity_poly.entity_id
_entity_poly.type
_entity_poly.pdbx_seq_one_letter_code
_entity_poly.pdbx_strand_id
1 'polypeptide(L)'
;MFAFLAATALAGDPPADRSERLDRRGDRIERRLDRKGDRIERRLDRRGDRIDRRLDRKGDRIERRLDRKGDRIDARLDRRAERAREQGRDRLADRLDRKGDRIDRRLDRKGDRIDRRLDRKGDRIDRRLDRKGDRIDRRLDRKGRRIDRRLDRRARRSR
;
A
#
# COMPACT_ATOMS: atom_id res chain seq x y z
N MET A 1 48.85 51.00 -39.56
CA MET A 1 49.01 50.28 -38.27
C MET A 1 47.66 50.28 -37.57
N PHE A 2 46.90 49.18 -37.68
CA PHE A 2 46.80 48.12 -36.66
C PHE A 2 46.27 48.62 -35.31
N ALA A 3 44.99 48.35 -35.05
CA ALA A 3 44.57 47.47 -33.95
C ALA A 3 43.06 47.22 -34.01
N PHE A 4 42.75 46.08 -34.61
CA PHE A 4 41.61 45.22 -34.35
C PHE A 4 41.45 45.02 -32.83
N LEU A 5 40.27 45.20 -32.23
CA LEU A 5 39.84 44.33 -31.13
C LEU A 5 38.33 44.44 -30.88
N ALA A 6 37.65 43.41 -31.38
CA ALA A 6 36.36 42.87 -30.97
C ALA A 6 35.51 43.73 -30.00
N ALA A 7 34.56 44.47 -30.56
CA ALA A 7 33.30 44.72 -29.88
C ALA A 7 32.66 43.35 -29.61
N THR A 8 32.86 42.85 -28.40
CA THR A 8 32.16 41.68 -27.88
C THR A 8 30.69 42.05 -27.86
N ALA A 9 29.99 41.62 -28.92
CA ALA A 9 28.56 41.71 -28.99
C ALA A 9 28.00 40.97 -27.77
N LEU A 10 27.58 41.73 -26.77
CA LEU A 10 26.61 41.34 -25.76
C LEU A 10 25.25 41.17 -26.46
N ALA A 11 25.19 40.33 -27.49
CA ALA A 11 23.97 40.01 -28.20
C ALA A 11 23.17 39.08 -27.29
N GLY A 12 22.26 39.67 -26.50
CA GLY A 12 21.24 38.89 -25.82
C GLY A 12 20.45 38.08 -26.85
N ASP A 13 20.24 36.79 -26.58
CA ASP A 13 19.44 35.89 -27.44
C ASP A 13 18.15 36.60 -27.93
N PRO A 14 17.81 36.53 -29.23
CA PRO A 14 16.62 37.17 -29.76
C PRO A 14 15.36 36.64 -29.05
N PRO A 15 14.34 37.49 -28.82
CA PRO A 15 13.19 37.16 -27.98
C PRO A 15 12.41 35.91 -28.45
N ALA A 16 12.42 35.60 -29.75
CA ALA A 16 11.82 34.39 -30.31
C ALA A 16 12.54 33.10 -29.87
N ASP A 17 13.88 33.05 -29.94
CA ASP A 17 14.68 31.90 -29.51
C ASP A 17 14.56 31.68 -27.99
N ARG A 18 14.47 32.76 -27.21
CA ARG A 18 14.30 32.66 -25.75
C ARG A 18 12.92 32.14 -25.34
N SER A 19 11.85 32.55 -26.02
CA SER A 19 10.50 32.02 -25.78
C SER A 19 10.45 30.52 -26.05
N GLU A 20 10.95 30.10 -27.22
CA GLU A 20 10.98 28.70 -27.60
C GLU A 20 11.81 27.84 -26.63
N ARG A 21 12.93 28.38 -26.12
CA ARG A 21 13.73 27.71 -25.07
C ARG A 21 12.99 27.59 -23.73
N LEU A 22 12.15 28.56 -23.37
CA LEU A 22 11.32 28.49 -22.16
C LEU A 22 10.19 27.46 -22.30
N ASP A 23 9.55 27.37 -23.48
CA ASP A 23 8.51 26.39 -23.78
C ASP A 23 9.07 24.97 -23.75
N ARG A 24 10.17 24.72 -24.48
CA ARG A 24 10.90 23.43 -24.45
C ARG A 24 11.33 23.04 -23.03
N ARG A 25 11.65 24.02 -22.18
CA ARG A 25 11.98 23.80 -20.77
C ARG A 25 10.74 23.46 -19.94
N GLY A 26 9.61 24.12 -20.18
CA GLY A 26 8.30 23.81 -19.59
C GLY A 26 7.93 22.36 -19.84
N ASP A 27 7.89 21.95 -21.11
CA ASP A 27 7.56 20.58 -21.52
C ASP A 27 8.50 19.56 -20.87
N ARG A 28 9.80 19.87 -20.79
CA ARG A 28 10.78 18.96 -20.17
C ARG A 28 10.51 18.80 -18.67
N ILE A 29 10.04 19.84 -18.00
CA ILE A 29 9.70 19.78 -16.58
C ILE A 29 8.40 19.00 -16.36
N GLU A 30 7.38 19.26 -17.16
CA GLU A 30 6.09 18.55 -17.12
C GLU A 30 6.32 17.05 -17.29
N ARG A 31 6.99 16.63 -18.36
CA ARG A 31 7.37 15.22 -18.59
C ARG A 31 8.14 14.60 -17.43
N ARG A 32 8.94 15.38 -16.68
CA ARG A 32 9.65 14.88 -15.49
C ARG A 32 8.76 14.76 -14.27
N LEU A 33 7.74 15.61 -14.13
CA LEU A 33 6.74 15.51 -13.07
C LEU A 33 5.83 14.31 -13.31
N ASP A 34 5.37 14.09 -14.54
CA ASP A 34 4.50 12.95 -14.90
C ASP A 34 5.20 11.62 -14.63
N ARG A 35 6.40 11.44 -15.20
CA ARG A 35 7.23 10.24 -14.95
C ARG A 35 7.50 10.00 -13.47
N LYS A 36 7.56 11.08 -12.68
CA LYS A 36 7.73 10.99 -11.22
C LYS A 36 6.42 10.58 -10.54
N GLY A 37 5.28 11.12 -10.97
CA GLY A 37 3.94 10.69 -10.58
C GLY A 37 3.76 9.19 -10.79
N ASP A 38 3.91 8.72 -12.03
CA ASP A 38 3.75 7.30 -12.38
C ASP A 38 4.70 6.40 -11.58
N ARG A 39 5.93 6.86 -11.32
CA ARG A 39 6.90 6.09 -10.52
C ARG A 39 6.44 5.98 -9.06
N ILE A 40 5.79 7.01 -8.52
CA ILE A 40 5.28 6.97 -7.15
C ILE A 40 4.03 6.10 -7.08
N GLU A 41 3.10 6.24 -8.01
CA GLU A 41 1.89 5.41 -8.12
C GLU A 41 2.25 3.92 -8.14
N ARG A 42 3.09 3.50 -9.10
CA ARG A 42 3.60 2.11 -9.18
C ARG A 42 4.29 1.63 -7.90
N ARG A 43 4.88 2.53 -7.10
CA ARG A 43 5.51 2.17 -5.82
C ARG A 43 4.48 2.01 -4.70
N LEU A 44 3.38 2.77 -4.75
CA LEU A 44 2.25 2.62 -3.82
C LEU A 44 1.51 1.31 -4.11
N ASP A 45 1.22 1.01 -5.37
CA ASP A 45 0.51 -0.23 -5.77
C ASP A 45 1.29 -1.47 -5.35
N ARG A 46 2.57 -1.56 -5.74
CA ARG A 46 3.45 -2.66 -5.33
C ARG A 46 3.56 -2.80 -3.82
N ARG A 47 3.39 -1.70 -3.08
CA ARG A 47 3.40 -1.71 -1.61
C ARG A 47 2.07 -2.21 -1.07
N GLY A 48 0.93 -1.85 -1.67
CA GLY A 48 -0.38 -2.46 -1.44
C GLY A 48 -0.32 -3.97 -1.62
N ASP A 49 0.03 -4.43 -2.83
CA ASP A 49 0.12 -5.87 -3.16
C ASP A 49 1.01 -6.66 -2.21
N ARG A 50 2.10 -6.04 -1.72
CA ARG A 50 3.01 -6.69 -0.77
C ARG A 50 2.39 -6.79 0.61
N ILE A 51 1.61 -5.80 1.02
CA ILE A 51 0.91 -5.83 2.29
C ILE A 51 -0.22 -6.86 2.26
N ASP A 52 -1.01 -6.90 1.18
CA ASP A 52 -2.14 -7.82 1.03
C ASP A 52 -1.66 -9.26 1.10
N ARG A 53 -0.67 -9.62 0.28
CA ARG A 53 -0.01 -10.93 0.34
C ARG A 53 0.56 -11.29 1.72
N ARG A 54 0.94 -10.30 2.53
CA ARG A 54 1.41 -10.55 3.91
C ARG A 54 0.27 -10.74 4.89
N LEU A 55 -0.88 -10.09 4.68
CA LEU A 55 -2.09 -10.27 5.47
C LEU A 55 -2.69 -11.64 5.17
N ASP A 56 -2.81 -12.03 3.91
CA ASP A 56 -3.35 -13.33 3.48
C ASP A 56 -2.53 -14.48 4.08
N ARG A 57 -1.22 -14.49 3.83
CA ARG A 57 -0.30 -15.50 4.41
C ARG A 57 -0.36 -15.57 5.93
N LYS A 58 -0.67 -14.44 6.58
CA LYS A 58 -0.84 -14.38 8.03
C LYS A 58 -2.19 -14.99 8.44
N GLY A 59 -3.26 -14.71 7.70
CA GLY A 59 -4.57 -15.36 7.83
C GLY A 59 -4.43 -16.87 7.74
N ASP A 60 -3.93 -17.39 6.62
CA ASP A 60 -3.76 -18.83 6.40
C ASP A 60 -2.92 -19.50 7.49
N ARG A 61 -1.88 -18.80 7.99
CA ARG A 61 -1.03 -19.35 9.06
C ARG A 61 -1.79 -19.43 10.38
N ILE A 62 -2.70 -18.49 10.66
CA ILE A 62 -3.50 -18.52 11.87
C ILE A 62 -4.57 -19.60 11.76
N GLU A 63 -5.27 -19.68 10.63
CA GLU A 63 -6.27 -20.72 10.34
C GLU A 63 -5.70 -22.12 10.54
N ARG A 64 -4.61 -22.46 9.82
CA ARG A 64 -3.91 -23.74 9.99
C ARG A 64 -3.45 -24.04 11.42
N ARG A 65 -3.21 -23.01 12.25
CA ARG A 65 -2.85 -23.19 13.67
C ARG A 65 -4.07 -23.42 14.56
N LEU A 66 -5.22 -22.86 14.20
CA LEU A 66 -6.48 -23.11 14.87
C LEU A 66 -6.98 -24.52 14.55
N ASP A 67 -6.94 -24.94 13.28
CA ASP A 67 -7.38 -26.28 12.85
C ASP A 67 -6.57 -27.37 13.55
N ARG A 68 -5.24 -27.31 13.42
CA ARG A 68 -4.33 -28.25 14.12
C ARG A 68 -4.50 -28.25 15.63
N LYS A 69 -5.01 -27.16 16.20
CA LYS A 69 -5.30 -27.08 17.63
C LYS A 69 -6.65 -27.74 17.95
N GLY A 70 -7.67 -27.55 17.11
CA GLY A 70 -8.95 -28.27 17.13
C GLY A 70 -8.70 -29.77 17.07
N ASP A 71 -8.07 -30.25 16.00
CA ASP A 71 -7.79 -31.68 15.79
C ASP A 71 -7.11 -32.35 17.00
N ARG A 72 -6.14 -31.64 17.62
CA ARG A 72 -5.42 -32.16 18.79
C ARG A 72 -6.29 -32.21 20.05
N ILE A 73 -7.23 -31.28 20.18
CA ILE A 73 -8.17 -31.26 21.29
C ILE A 73 -9.20 -32.37 21.11
N ASP A 74 -9.74 -32.50 19.90
CA ASP A 74 -10.78 -33.49 19.58
C ASP A 74 -10.23 -34.89 19.76
N ALA A 75 -9.09 -35.20 19.14
CA ALA A 75 -8.41 -36.49 19.33
C ALA A 75 -8.02 -36.78 20.79
N ARG A 76 -7.92 -35.78 21.68
CA ARG A 76 -7.70 -35.99 23.12
C ARG A 76 -9.00 -36.19 23.88
N LEU A 77 -10.08 -35.53 23.49
CA LEU A 77 -11.38 -35.67 24.12
C LEU A 77 -12.03 -36.99 23.72
N ASP A 78 -11.97 -37.36 22.43
CA ASP A 78 -12.49 -38.62 21.91
C ASP A 78 -11.87 -39.81 22.63
N ARG A 79 -10.53 -39.86 22.70
CA ARG A 79 -9.82 -40.92 23.45
C ARG A 79 -10.18 -40.97 24.93
N ARG A 80 -10.55 -39.84 25.54
CA ARG A 80 -10.99 -39.82 26.94
C ARG A 80 -12.44 -40.26 27.08
N ALA A 81 -13.29 -39.91 26.11
CA ALA A 81 -14.68 -40.31 26.08
C ALA A 81 -14.80 -41.82 25.84
N GLU A 82 -14.05 -42.36 24.88
CA GLU A 82 -13.93 -43.80 24.62
C GLU A 82 -13.51 -44.58 25.88
N ARG A 83 -12.41 -44.19 26.52
CA ARG A 83 -11.98 -44.80 27.80
C ARG A 83 -13.02 -44.68 28.92
N ALA A 84 -13.80 -43.60 28.93
CA ALA A 84 -14.89 -43.46 29.90
C ALA A 84 -16.02 -44.46 29.62
N ARG A 85 -16.38 -44.67 28.35
CA ARG A 85 -17.36 -45.68 27.93
C ARG A 85 -16.90 -47.09 28.27
N GLU A 86 -15.64 -47.42 27.98
CA GLU A 86 -15.03 -48.73 28.35
C GLU A 86 -15.11 -49.01 29.85
N GLN A 87 -15.10 -47.97 30.69
CA GLN A 87 -15.22 -48.08 32.15
C GLN A 87 -16.68 -48.00 32.66
N GLY A 88 -17.67 -48.02 31.77
CA GLY A 88 -19.09 -47.89 32.13
C GLY A 88 -19.49 -46.49 32.62
N ARG A 89 -18.72 -45.45 32.28
CA ARG A 89 -18.92 -44.05 32.72
C ARG A 89 -19.54 -43.20 31.62
N ASP A 90 -20.69 -43.60 31.09
CA ASP A 90 -21.33 -42.94 29.93
C ASP A 90 -21.61 -41.45 30.16
N ARG A 91 -22.08 -41.07 31.35
CA ARG A 91 -22.32 -39.65 31.69
C ARG A 91 -21.04 -38.80 31.61
N LEU A 92 -19.87 -39.39 31.86
CA LEU A 92 -18.59 -38.70 31.72
C LEU A 92 -18.20 -38.59 30.24
N ALA A 93 -18.42 -39.65 29.45
CA ALA A 93 -18.19 -39.63 28.01
C ALA A 93 -19.03 -38.52 27.34
N ASP A 94 -20.33 -38.47 27.60
CA ASP A 94 -21.22 -37.41 27.09
C ASP A 94 -20.75 -36.00 27.47
N ARG A 95 -20.22 -35.84 28.70
CA ARG A 95 -19.71 -34.55 29.17
C ARG A 95 -18.44 -34.15 28.42
N LEU A 96 -17.61 -35.11 28.03
CA LEU A 96 -16.39 -34.88 27.26
C LEU A 96 -16.71 -34.51 25.81
N ASP A 97 -17.67 -35.18 25.18
CA ASP A 97 -18.11 -34.87 23.82
C ASP A 97 -18.71 -33.45 23.75
N ARG A 98 -19.64 -33.13 24.66
CA ARG A 98 -20.21 -31.77 24.77
C ARG A 98 -19.16 -30.70 25.05
N LYS A 99 -18.04 -31.09 25.67
CA LYS A 99 -16.91 -30.19 25.90
C LYS A 99 -16.11 -29.97 24.62
N GLY A 100 -15.96 -30.98 23.77
CA GLY A 100 -15.41 -30.90 22.41
C GLY A 100 -16.20 -29.88 21.59
N ASP A 101 -17.50 -30.11 21.42
CA ASP A 101 -18.39 -29.20 20.66
C ASP A 101 -18.31 -27.75 21.12
N ARG A 102 -18.13 -27.54 22.44
CA ARG A 102 -18.05 -26.19 23.02
C ARG A 102 -16.69 -25.55 22.77
N ILE A 103 -15.63 -26.34 22.65
CA ILE A 103 -14.31 -25.85 22.27
C ILE A 103 -14.29 -25.51 20.79
N ASP A 104 -14.87 -26.33 19.92
CA ASP A 104 -14.91 -26.09 18.47
C ASP A 104 -15.62 -24.79 18.16
N ARG A 105 -16.84 -24.63 18.70
CA ARG A 105 -17.59 -23.35 18.63
C ARG A 105 -16.79 -22.16 19.16
N ARG A 106 -15.85 -22.34 20.08
CA ARG A 106 -14.98 -21.25 20.57
C ARG A 106 -13.80 -21.01 19.64
N LEU A 107 -13.27 -22.03 18.97
CA LEU A 107 -12.22 -21.91 17.98
C LEU A 107 -12.75 -21.25 16.71
N ASP A 108 -13.95 -21.62 16.23
CA ASP A 108 -14.60 -21.00 15.06
C ASP A 108 -14.82 -19.51 15.29
N ARG A 109 -15.48 -19.15 16.40
CA ARG A 109 -15.68 -17.74 16.80
C ARG A 109 -14.37 -16.99 16.97
N LYS A 110 -13.26 -17.68 17.25
CA LYS A 110 -11.95 -17.06 17.35
C LYS A 110 -11.35 -16.86 15.97
N GLY A 111 -11.51 -17.81 15.03
CA GLY A 111 -11.20 -17.67 13.61
C GLY A 111 -11.90 -16.44 13.03
N ASP A 112 -13.22 -16.40 13.11
CA ASP A 112 -14.05 -15.28 12.64
C ASP A 112 -13.58 -13.92 13.16
N ARG A 113 -13.23 -13.84 14.45
CA ARG A 113 -12.76 -12.60 15.06
C ARG A 113 -11.39 -12.19 14.54
N ILE A 114 -10.54 -13.14 14.19
CA ILE A 114 -9.23 -12.87 13.63
C ILE A 114 -9.39 -12.38 12.19
N ASP A 115 -10.24 -13.03 11.39
CA ASP A 115 -10.47 -12.66 9.99
C ASP A 115 -11.01 -11.25 9.90
N ARG A 116 -12.08 -10.94 10.64
CA ARG A 116 -12.60 -9.56 10.74
C ARG A 116 -11.56 -8.53 11.20
N ARG A 117 -10.55 -8.93 11.98
CA ARG A 117 -9.46 -8.02 12.41
C ARG A 117 -8.41 -7.85 11.32
N LEU A 118 -8.18 -8.86 10.50
CA LEU A 118 -7.28 -8.78 9.35
C LEU A 118 -7.93 -7.92 8.25
N ASP A 119 -9.21 -8.11 7.95
CA ASP A 119 -9.95 -7.32 6.96
C ASP A 119 -9.94 -5.84 7.32
N ARG A 120 -10.36 -5.49 8.55
CA ARG A 120 -10.32 -4.11 9.05
C ARG A 120 -8.91 -3.50 9.02
N LYS A 121 -7.88 -4.34 9.11
CA LYS A 121 -6.49 -3.89 9.01
C LYS A 121 -6.10 -3.65 7.55
N GLY A 122 -6.53 -4.50 6.61
CA GLY A 122 -6.43 -4.29 5.17
C GLY A 122 -7.06 -2.95 4.79
N ASP A 123 -8.35 -2.78 5.07
CA ASP A 123 -9.10 -1.55 4.78
C ASP A 123 -8.41 -0.28 5.31
N ARG A 124 -7.84 -0.35 6.52
CA ARG A 124 -7.16 0.79 7.14
C ARG A 124 -5.86 1.11 6.41
N ILE A 125 -5.17 0.11 5.89
CA ILE A 125 -3.95 0.29 5.11
C ILE A 125 -4.30 0.87 3.74
N ASP A 126 -5.32 0.37 3.08
CA ASP A 126 -5.75 0.85 1.75
C ASP A 126 -6.11 2.33 1.82
N ARG A 127 -7.00 2.70 2.75
CA ARG A 127 -7.34 4.12 3.00
C ARG A 127 -6.12 4.99 3.33
N ARG A 128 -5.05 4.42 3.91
CA ARG A 128 -3.80 5.17 4.18
C ARG A 128 -2.94 5.31 2.93
N LEU A 129 -2.95 4.32 2.03
CA LEU A 129 -2.26 4.38 0.75
C LEU A 129 -2.96 5.35 -0.19
N ASP A 130 -4.30 5.31 -0.29
CA ASP A 130 -5.10 6.25 -1.11
C ASP A 130 -4.86 7.69 -0.67
N ARG A 131 -5.03 7.98 0.62
CA ARG A 131 -4.76 9.32 1.18
C ARG A 131 -3.31 9.77 0.98
N LYS A 132 -2.38 8.83 0.80
CA LYS A 132 -0.99 9.15 0.51
C LYS A 132 -0.80 9.44 -0.98
N GLY A 133 -1.45 8.70 -1.87
CA GLY A 133 -1.57 8.99 -3.30
C GLY A 133 -2.10 10.41 -3.51
N ASP A 134 -3.31 10.68 -3.01
CA ASP A 134 -3.96 12.00 -3.10
C ASP A 134 -3.05 13.17 -2.66
N ARG A 135 -2.31 12.99 -1.57
CA ARG A 135 -1.41 14.03 -1.05
C ARG A 135 -0.22 14.26 -1.97
N ILE A 136 0.26 13.22 -2.63
CA ILE A 136 1.35 13.29 -3.58
C ILE A 136 0.87 13.98 -4.86
N ASP A 137 -0.30 13.61 -5.36
CA ASP A 137 -0.87 14.20 -6.58
C ASP A 137 -1.09 15.70 -6.40
N ARG A 138 -1.76 16.10 -5.30
CA ARG A 138 -1.91 17.53 -4.95
C ARG A 138 -0.58 18.26 -4.82
N ARG A 139 0.50 17.60 -4.37
CA ARG A 139 1.84 18.20 -4.27
C ARG A 139 2.49 18.34 -5.65
N LEU A 140 2.30 17.37 -6.54
CA LEU A 140 2.79 17.43 -7.92
C LEU A 140 2.06 18.51 -8.70
N ASP A 141 0.73 18.60 -8.61
CA ASP A 141 -0.09 19.64 -9.25
C ASP A 141 0.32 21.04 -8.80
N ARG A 142 0.44 21.24 -7.48
CA ARG A 142 0.90 22.53 -6.92
C ARG A 142 2.31 22.87 -7.40
N LYS A 143 3.16 21.87 -7.62
CA LYS A 143 4.51 22.08 -8.12
C LYS A 143 4.51 22.42 -9.61
N GLY A 144 3.70 21.74 -10.43
CA GLY A 144 3.46 22.08 -11.84
C GLY A 144 3.01 23.53 -11.98
N ARG A 145 1.88 23.88 -11.35
CA ARG A 145 1.32 25.26 -11.37
C ARG A 145 2.28 26.35 -10.88
N ARG A 146 3.23 26.03 -9.99
CA ARG A 146 4.26 26.98 -9.53
C ARG A 146 5.36 27.16 -10.56
N ILE A 147 5.68 26.12 -11.33
CA ILE A 147 6.67 26.16 -12.40
C ILE A 147 6.08 26.93 -13.58
N ASP A 148 4.85 26.65 -13.99
CA ASP A 148 4.16 27.34 -15.09
C ASP A 148 4.15 28.85 -14.83
N ARG A 149 3.68 29.26 -13.65
CA ARG A 149 3.69 30.67 -13.22
C ARG A 149 5.09 31.30 -13.23
N ARG A 150 6.15 30.53 -12.96
CA ARG A 150 7.54 31.05 -13.01
C ARG A 150 8.04 31.18 -14.44
N LEU A 151 7.66 30.28 -15.33
CA LEU A 151 7.99 30.34 -16.75
C LEU A 151 7.25 31.51 -17.42
N ASP A 152 5.95 31.67 -17.15
CA ASP A 152 5.14 32.80 -17.65
C ASP A 152 5.73 34.15 -17.25
N ARG A 153 6.10 34.30 -15.96
CA ARG A 153 6.71 35.54 -15.47
C ARG A 153 8.05 35.82 -16.13
N ARG A 154 8.83 34.79 -16.46
CA ARG A 154 10.12 34.94 -17.17
C ARG A 154 9.90 35.32 -18.63
N ALA A 155 8.96 34.68 -19.31
CA ALA A 155 8.59 34.99 -20.69
C ALA A 155 8.08 36.44 -20.83
N ARG A 156 7.28 36.92 -19.87
CA ARG A 156 6.79 38.31 -19.84
C ARG A 156 7.88 39.34 -19.55
N ARG A 157 8.89 39.00 -18.74
CA ARG A 157 10.04 39.89 -18.45
C ARG A 157 11.06 39.95 -19.59
N SER A 158 10.99 39.00 -20.53
CA SER A 158 11.90 38.94 -21.67
C SER A 158 11.29 39.49 -22.98
N ARG A 159 10.06 40.01 -22.91
CA ARG A 159 9.45 40.86 -23.95
C ARG A 159 9.70 42.31 -23.59
#